data_AF-A0A9J6GHN4-F1
#
_entry.id   AF-A0A9J6GHN4-F1
#
_cell.length_a   1.000
_cell.length_b   1.000
_cell.length_c   1.000
_cell.angle_alpha   90.00
_cell.angle_beta   90.00
_cell.angle_gamma   90.00
#
_symmetry.space_group_name_H-M   'P 1'
#
loop_
_entity.id
_entity.type
_entity.pdbx_description
1 polymer ?
#
loop_
_entity_poly.entity_id
_entity_poly.type
_entity_poly.pdbx_seq_one_letter_code
_entity_poly.pdbx_strand_id
1 'polypeptide(L)'
;MPMERMLTLQRCLHNSTVGAIWQKASPFLTPFVVQYSVVGAVVVYTIWDNYSYCTRGKNHNGRRPSPTSDQIELPSSERIFDCQSSSKGLFLGLLVLVAGIIVLILFFVLSNENMEVETLSAVTTLHCAVQGLSVMATAIGLCKVGGTYHKRGRLSQLNSILQGIGLLAVYTYGAFGVVAGASNVLRGSEHLLLLLDGAFMVLFASLQSLFAQRLAMRCLPKKNGKAGLQVVTFLMFSNLVLWLLETFTSHNHISSQQQLAMYGTVSWGIISRVALPLVIFYRFHSCVFLMEAWQVPISLARGE
;
A
#
# COMPACT_ATOMS: atom_id res chain seq x y z
N MET A 1 27.37 30.21 12.39
CA MET A 1 26.43 31.24 11.87
C MET A 1 25.14 30.70 11.25
N PRO A 2 25.09 29.64 10.40
CA PRO A 2 23.80 29.16 9.86
C PRO A 2 22.94 28.43 10.91
N MET A 3 23.56 27.70 11.84
CA MET A 3 22.86 26.93 12.87
C MET A 3 22.14 27.80 13.91
N GLU A 4 22.74 28.92 14.35
CA GLU A 4 22.07 29.86 15.27
C GLU A 4 20.85 30.54 14.63
N ARG A 5 20.93 30.88 13.35
CA ARG A 5 19.78 31.41 12.59
C ARG A 5 18.69 30.35 12.42
N MET A 6 19.04 29.08 12.16
CA MET A 6 18.04 28.00 12.14
C MET A 6 17.39 27.82 13.51
N LEU A 7 18.15 27.90 14.60
CA LEU A 7 17.62 27.75 15.96
C LEU A 7 16.71 28.90 16.37
N THR A 8 17.03 30.15 16.01
CA THR A 8 16.15 31.31 16.26
C THR A 8 14.89 31.25 15.40
N LEU A 9 15.00 30.86 14.12
CA LEU A 9 13.84 30.66 13.26
C LEU A 9 12.94 29.53 13.77
N GLN A 10 13.53 28.43 14.23
CA GLN A 10 12.80 27.29 14.81
C GLN A 10 12.10 27.69 16.12
N ARG A 11 12.73 28.52 16.95
CA ARG A 11 12.14 29.05 18.19
C ARG A 11 10.99 30.03 17.89
N CYS A 12 11.14 30.89 16.87
CA CYS A 12 10.07 31.77 16.40
C CYS A 12 8.90 31.00 15.79
N LEU A 13 9.18 29.99 14.97
CA LEU A 13 8.16 29.11 14.40
C LEU A 13 7.41 28.43 15.55
N HIS A 14 8.13 27.81 16.50
CA HIS A 14 7.55 27.14 17.66
C HIS A 14 6.65 28.04 18.52
N ASN A 15 6.99 29.32 18.68
CA ASN A 15 6.18 30.30 19.43
C ASN A 15 5.01 30.90 18.63
N SER A 16 4.90 30.61 17.33
CA SER A 16 3.80 31.08 16.50
C SER A 16 2.64 30.08 16.47
N THR A 17 1.43 30.55 16.21
CA THR A 17 0.25 29.69 15.99
C THR A 17 0.48 28.72 14.83
N VAL A 18 1.15 29.17 13.76
CA VAL A 18 1.50 28.36 12.59
C VAL A 18 2.46 27.22 12.97
N GLY A 19 3.48 27.49 13.79
CA GLY A 19 4.39 26.44 14.22
C GLY A 19 3.78 25.48 15.24
N ALA A 20 2.85 25.94 16.09
CA ALA A 20 2.08 25.03 16.94
C ALA A 20 1.22 24.07 16.10
N ILE A 21 0.57 24.56 15.04
CA ILE A 21 -0.17 23.73 14.08
C ILE A 21 0.79 22.78 13.36
N TRP A 22 1.94 23.29 12.89
CA TRP A 22 2.96 22.47 12.21
C TRP A 22 3.49 21.34 13.09
N GLN A 23 3.83 21.61 14.35
CA GLN A 23 4.32 20.58 15.27
C GLN A 23 3.29 19.45 15.48
N LYS A 24 2.00 19.80 15.55
CA LYS A 24 0.92 18.80 15.65
C LYS A 24 0.70 18.04 14.33
N ALA A 25 0.83 18.70 13.19
CA ALA A 25 0.57 18.10 11.87
C ALA A 25 1.77 17.32 11.29
N SER A 26 3.00 17.74 11.61
CA SER A 26 4.25 17.20 11.07
C SER A 26 4.37 15.67 11.14
N PRO A 27 4.06 14.98 12.25
CA PRO A 27 4.09 13.53 12.26
C PRO A 27 3.19 12.96 11.16
N PHE A 28 1.92 13.35 11.11
CA PHE A 28 0.97 12.87 10.11
C PHE A 28 1.34 13.19 8.66
N LEU A 29 2.02 14.32 8.42
CA LEU A 29 2.47 14.73 7.09
C LEU A 29 3.72 13.98 6.60
N THR A 30 4.53 13.44 7.50
CA THR A 30 5.83 12.83 7.17
C THR A 30 5.71 11.66 6.18
N PRO A 31 4.78 10.68 6.34
CA PRO A 31 4.60 9.62 5.36
C PRO A 31 4.19 10.14 3.98
N PHE A 32 3.35 11.18 3.92
CA PHE A 32 2.92 11.76 2.64
C PHE A 32 4.07 12.45 1.92
N VAL A 33 4.96 13.15 2.63
CA VAL A 33 6.16 13.75 2.05
C VAL A 33 7.09 12.68 1.48
N VAL A 34 7.28 11.56 2.21
CA VAL A 34 8.09 10.44 1.72
C VAL A 34 7.45 9.81 0.48
N GLN A 35 6.14 9.54 0.50
CA GLN A 35 5.42 8.99 -0.65
C GLN A 35 5.50 9.91 -1.88
N TYR A 36 5.26 11.22 -1.69
CA TYR A 36 5.39 12.21 -2.76
C TYR A 36 6.78 12.18 -3.38
N SER A 37 7.82 12.08 -2.56
CA SER A 37 9.21 12.00 -3.01
C SER A 37 9.49 10.74 -3.83
N VAL A 38 8.97 9.58 -3.40
CA VAL A 38 9.11 8.31 -4.13
C VAL A 38 8.36 8.35 -5.47
N VAL A 39 7.11 8.85 -5.47
CA VAL A 39 6.33 9.00 -6.71
C VAL A 39 7.03 9.97 -7.68
N GLY A 40 7.56 11.09 -7.17
CA GLY A 40 8.34 12.04 -7.97
C GLY A 40 9.56 11.38 -8.61
N ALA A 41 10.34 10.60 -7.83
CA ALA A 41 11.49 9.86 -8.35
C ALA A 41 11.11 8.85 -9.45
N VAL A 42 9.98 8.14 -9.29
CA VAL A 42 9.43 7.20 -10.27
C VAL A 42 9.04 7.89 -11.57
N VAL A 43 8.36 9.04 -11.47
CA VAL A 43 7.94 9.84 -12.64
C VAL A 43 9.18 10.37 -13.38
N VAL A 44 10.14 10.95 -12.67
CA VAL A 44 11.38 11.46 -13.26
C VAL A 44 12.17 10.34 -13.93
N TYR A 45 12.32 9.18 -13.28
CA TYR A 45 12.96 7.99 -13.86
C TYR A 45 12.24 7.56 -15.15
N THR A 46 10.91 7.51 -15.14
CA THR A 46 10.12 7.10 -16.32
C THR A 46 10.30 8.09 -17.47
N ILE A 47 10.31 9.39 -17.21
CA ILE A 47 10.58 10.42 -18.22
C ILE A 47 12.00 10.27 -18.78
N TRP A 48 13.00 10.07 -17.91
CA TRP A 48 14.39 9.88 -18.29
C TRP A 48 14.59 8.63 -19.17
N ASP A 49 13.99 7.50 -18.79
CA ASP A 49 14.08 6.25 -19.54
C ASP A 49 13.45 6.38 -20.94
N ASN A 50 12.27 7.01 -21.03
CA ASN A 50 11.62 7.31 -22.30
C ASN A 50 12.46 8.23 -23.20
N TYR A 51 13.08 9.28 -22.65
CA TYR A 51 13.97 10.16 -23.40
C TYR A 51 15.24 9.43 -23.88
N SER A 52 15.81 8.58 -23.02
CA SER A 52 16.98 7.75 -23.32
C SER A 52 16.72 6.75 -24.45
N TYR A 53 15.50 6.20 -24.52
CA TYR A 53 15.09 5.32 -25.62
C TYR A 53 14.96 6.09 -26.95
N CYS A 54 14.34 7.27 -26.94
CA CYS A 54 14.17 8.10 -28.14
C CYS A 54 15.49 8.65 -28.71
N THR A 55 16.46 8.96 -27.85
CA THR A 55 17.79 9.43 -28.26
C THR A 55 18.68 8.29 -28.77
N ARG A 56 18.58 7.11 -28.15
CA ARG A 56 19.34 5.91 -28.55
C ARG A 56 18.79 5.23 -29.82
N GLY A 57 17.50 5.40 -30.11
CA GLY A 57 16.83 4.96 -31.35
C GLY A 57 17.18 5.78 -32.61
N LYS A 58 17.86 6.93 -32.48
CA LYS A 58 18.32 7.74 -33.63
C LYS A 58 19.65 7.27 -34.24
N ASN A 59 20.35 6.31 -33.62
CA ASN A 59 21.63 5.78 -34.11
C ASN A 59 21.53 4.44 -34.88
N HIS A 60 20.31 3.94 -35.16
CA HIS A 60 20.13 2.83 -36.09
C HIS A 60 19.48 3.32 -37.39
N ASN A 61 20.23 3.16 -38.49
CA ASN A 61 19.89 3.52 -39.86
C ASN A 61 18.45 3.16 -40.28
N GLY A 62 17.76 4.17 -40.80
CA GLY A 62 16.92 4.13 -42.01
C GLY A 62 16.04 2.91 -42.27
N ARG A 63 14.78 2.99 -41.86
CA ARG A 63 13.62 2.60 -42.69
C ARG A 63 12.38 3.35 -42.20
N ARG A 64 11.90 4.29 -43.01
CA ARG A 64 10.61 4.98 -42.82
C ARG A 64 9.47 3.94 -42.92
N PRO A 65 8.53 3.88 -41.98
CA PRO A 65 7.17 3.48 -42.27
C PRO A 65 6.39 4.72 -42.75
N SER A 66 5.64 4.54 -43.83
CA SER A 66 4.68 5.49 -44.40
C SER A 66 3.58 5.90 -43.40
N PRO A 67 3.00 7.10 -43.51
CA PRO A 67 1.91 7.53 -42.66
C PRO A 67 0.59 6.97 -43.21
N THR A 68 0.03 5.94 -42.60
CA THR A 68 -1.39 5.64 -42.73
C THR A 68 -2.14 6.46 -41.69
N SER A 69 -2.88 7.43 -42.22
CA SER A 69 -3.95 8.15 -41.55
C SER A 69 -5.01 7.15 -41.09
N ASP A 70 -5.06 6.84 -39.80
CA ASP A 70 -6.29 6.39 -39.15
C ASP A 70 -6.70 7.47 -38.16
N GLN A 71 -7.81 8.12 -38.51
CA GLN A 71 -8.44 9.15 -37.72
C GLN A 71 -8.92 8.56 -36.40
N ILE A 72 -8.59 9.26 -35.33
CA ILE A 72 -9.08 9.02 -33.98
C ILE A 72 -10.56 9.42 -33.97
N GLU A 73 -11.47 8.45 -34.08
CA GLU A 73 -12.83 8.64 -33.60
C GLU A 73 -12.84 8.29 -32.10
N LEU A 74 -13.00 9.31 -31.25
CA LEU A 74 -13.38 9.12 -29.85
C LEU A 74 -14.86 8.72 -29.82
N PRO A 75 -15.25 7.54 -29.30
CA PRO A 75 -16.58 7.37 -28.79
C PRO A 75 -16.60 7.98 -27.38
N SER A 76 -17.24 9.14 -27.24
CA SER A 76 -17.75 9.65 -25.97
C SER A 76 -18.89 8.76 -25.48
N SER A 77 -18.60 7.48 -25.22
CA SER A 77 -19.55 6.53 -24.67
C SER A 77 -19.50 6.66 -23.15
N GLU A 78 -20.59 7.16 -22.59
CA GLU A 78 -20.84 7.30 -21.17
C GLU A 78 -20.38 6.05 -20.42
N ARG A 79 -19.51 6.28 -19.42
CA ARG A 79 -18.92 5.25 -18.58
C ARG A 79 -19.98 4.59 -17.69
N ILE A 80 -20.78 3.68 -18.23
CA ILE A 80 -21.59 2.79 -17.41
C ILE A 80 -20.62 1.74 -16.84
N PHE A 81 -20.24 1.97 -15.59
CA PHE A 81 -19.39 1.07 -14.80
C PHE A 81 -20.28 -0.10 -14.38
N ASP A 82 -20.25 -1.22 -15.12
CA ASP A 82 -20.96 -2.44 -14.74
C ASP A 82 -20.32 -3.10 -13.51
N CYS A 83 -20.50 -2.47 -12.35
CA CYS A 83 -20.16 -3.00 -11.02
C CYS A 83 -20.98 -4.26 -10.66
N GLN A 84 -21.99 -4.60 -11.47
CA GLN A 84 -22.93 -5.69 -11.20
C GLN A 84 -22.26 -7.07 -11.20
N SER A 85 -21.07 -7.23 -11.80
CA SER A 85 -20.32 -8.50 -11.80
C SER A 85 -19.43 -8.74 -10.56
N SER A 86 -19.23 -7.75 -9.68
CA SER A 86 -18.33 -7.83 -8.51
C SER A 86 -18.93 -7.31 -7.20
N SER A 87 -20.26 -7.37 -7.10
CA SER A 87 -21.00 -6.83 -5.95
C SER A 87 -20.54 -7.37 -4.59
N LYS A 88 -20.18 -8.66 -4.50
CA LYS A 88 -19.74 -9.28 -3.24
C LYS A 88 -18.40 -8.75 -2.73
N GLY A 89 -17.40 -8.67 -3.62
CA GLY A 89 -16.07 -8.16 -3.29
C GLY A 89 -16.10 -6.66 -2.99
N LEU A 90 -16.89 -5.90 -3.76
CA LEU A 90 -17.13 -4.48 -3.53
C LEU A 90 -17.82 -4.23 -2.18
N PHE A 91 -18.88 -4.96 -1.87
CA PHE A 91 -19.61 -4.78 -0.61
C PHE A 91 -18.74 -5.09 0.61
N LEU A 92 -18.04 -6.22 0.59
CA LEU A 92 -17.14 -6.59 1.68
C LEU A 92 -15.96 -5.61 1.81
N GLY A 93 -15.40 -5.15 0.69
CA GLY A 93 -14.34 -4.15 0.68
C GLY A 93 -14.80 -2.80 1.23
N LEU A 94 -15.99 -2.34 0.84
CA LEU A 94 -16.59 -1.10 1.36
C LEU A 94 -16.92 -1.23 2.85
N LEU A 95 -17.41 -2.38 3.31
CA LEU A 95 -17.66 -2.64 4.73
C LEU A 95 -16.36 -2.51 5.54
N VAL A 96 -15.27 -3.13 5.05
CA VAL A 96 -13.94 -3.01 5.65
C VAL A 96 -13.44 -1.55 5.62
N LEU A 97 -13.71 -0.81 4.55
CA LEU A 97 -13.40 0.62 4.46
C LEU A 97 -14.13 1.44 5.51
N VAL A 98 -15.44 1.26 5.64
CA VAL A 98 -16.26 1.97 6.63
C VAL A 98 -15.81 1.61 8.05
N ALA A 99 -15.59 0.32 8.34
CA ALA A 99 -15.07 -0.12 9.64
C ALA A 99 -13.69 0.50 9.94
N GLY A 100 -12.79 0.55 8.95
CA GLY A 100 -11.49 1.21 9.05
C GLY A 100 -11.57 2.69 9.34
N ILE A 101 -12.45 3.41 8.64
CA ILE A 101 -12.67 4.84 8.87
C ILE A 101 -13.26 5.08 10.27
N ILE A 102 -14.23 4.26 10.71
CA ILE A 102 -14.82 4.38 12.05
C ILE A 102 -13.76 4.17 13.14
N VAL A 103 -12.98 3.09 13.06
CA VAL A 103 -11.90 2.83 14.02
C VAL A 103 -10.83 3.91 13.99
N LEU A 104 -10.52 4.46 12.82
CA LEU A 104 -9.58 5.58 12.70
C LEU A 104 -10.12 6.87 13.35
N ILE A 105 -11.40 7.19 13.18
CA ILE A 105 -12.03 8.34 13.85
C ILE A 105 -12.05 8.13 15.37
N LEU A 106 -12.46 6.94 15.82
CA LEU A 106 -12.44 6.59 17.23
C LEU A 106 -11.03 6.68 17.83
N PHE A 107 -10.02 6.25 17.09
CA PHE A 107 -8.63 6.39 17.47
C PHE A 107 -8.27 7.86 17.77
N PHE A 108 -8.61 8.79 16.88
CA PHE A 108 -8.34 10.21 17.10
C PHE A 108 -9.15 10.83 18.25
N VAL A 109 -10.43 10.47 18.38
CA VAL A 109 -11.32 11.03 19.39
C VAL A 109 -10.93 10.54 20.79
N LEU A 110 -10.72 9.23 20.95
CA LEU A 110 -10.49 8.60 22.25
C LEU A 110 -9.02 8.68 22.70
N SER A 111 -8.06 8.83 21.77
CA SER A 111 -6.67 9.13 22.14
C SER A 111 -6.56 10.47 22.87
N ASN A 112 -7.42 11.44 22.56
CA ASN A 112 -7.46 12.72 23.26
C ASN A 112 -8.03 12.64 24.69
N GLU A 113 -8.73 11.54 25.03
CA GLU A 113 -9.37 11.29 26.33
C GLU A 113 -8.56 10.32 27.22
N ASN A 114 -7.26 10.15 26.96
CA ASN A 114 -6.34 9.22 27.66
C ASN A 114 -6.67 7.72 27.53
N MET A 115 -7.54 7.32 26.59
CA MET A 115 -7.89 5.92 26.33
C MET A 115 -7.01 5.31 25.21
N GLU A 116 -5.70 5.56 25.27
CA GLU A 116 -4.77 5.25 24.18
C GLU A 116 -4.48 3.75 24.03
N VAL A 117 -4.50 2.98 25.12
CA VAL A 117 -4.24 1.52 25.09
C VAL A 117 -5.43 0.78 24.46
N GLU A 118 -6.65 1.13 24.84
CA GLU A 118 -7.87 0.50 24.31
C GLU A 118 -8.05 0.79 22.81
N THR A 119 -7.81 2.05 22.40
CA THR A 119 -7.87 2.44 21.00
C THR A 119 -6.79 1.76 20.16
N LEU A 120 -5.57 1.65 20.67
CA LEU A 120 -4.50 0.91 20.00
C LEU A 120 -4.84 -0.57 19.85
N SER A 121 -5.40 -1.19 20.88
CA SER A 121 -5.87 -2.58 20.84
C SER A 121 -6.96 -2.77 19.78
N ALA A 122 -7.93 -1.85 19.70
CA ALA A 122 -8.98 -1.87 18.67
C ALA A 122 -8.43 -1.72 17.25
N VAL A 123 -7.48 -0.79 17.04
CA VAL A 123 -6.77 -0.61 15.76
C VAL A 123 -6.02 -1.88 15.36
N THR A 124 -5.24 -2.45 16.29
CA THR A 124 -4.43 -3.65 16.03
C THR A 124 -5.33 -4.87 15.77
N THR A 125 -6.44 -5.00 16.49
CA THR A 125 -7.44 -6.04 16.24
C THR A 125 -8.05 -5.92 14.85
N LEU A 126 -8.41 -4.71 14.43
CA LEU A 126 -8.91 -4.49 13.07
C LEU A 126 -7.82 -4.79 12.03
N HIS A 127 -6.57 -4.40 12.27
CA HIS A 127 -5.44 -4.67 11.39
C HIS A 127 -5.27 -6.18 11.18
N CYS A 128 -5.22 -6.97 12.26
CA CYS A 128 -5.20 -8.42 12.23
C CYS A 128 -6.40 -9.01 11.47
N ALA A 129 -7.62 -8.52 11.72
CA ALA A 129 -8.82 -9.01 11.07
C ALA A 129 -8.80 -8.75 9.55
N VAL A 130 -8.43 -7.55 9.12
CA VAL A 130 -8.34 -7.18 7.71
C VAL A 130 -7.25 -7.99 7.00
N GLN A 131 -6.07 -8.13 7.61
CA GLN A 131 -4.99 -8.94 7.06
C GLN A 131 -5.36 -10.42 6.97
N GLY A 132 -5.97 -10.99 8.01
CA GLY A 132 -6.42 -12.38 8.03
C GLY A 132 -7.49 -12.67 6.95
N LEU A 133 -8.50 -11.81 6.84
CA LEU A 133 -9.49 -11.90 5.76
C LEU A 133 -8.84 -11.78 4.37
N SER A 134 -7.83 -10.91 4.24
CA SER A 134 -7.08 -10.73 3.00
C SER A 134 -6.21 -11.93 2.64
N VAL A 135 -5.58 -12.59 3.63
CA VAL A 135 -4.88 -13.88 3.45
C VAL A 135 -5.84 -14.92 2.88
N MET A 136 -7.02 -15.07 3.49
CA MET A 136 -8.03 -16.03 3.04
C MET A 136 -8.51 -15.72 1.62
N ALA A 137 -8.87 -14.46 1.34
CA ALA A 137 -9.33 -14.04 0.02
C ALA A 137 -8.25 -14.25 -1.05
N THR A 138 -6.99 -13.95 -0.74
CA THR A 138 -5.86 -14.12 -1.67
C THR A 138 -5.59 -15.60 -1.94
N ALA A 139 -5.64 -16.46 -0.92
CA ALA A 139 -5.51 -17.89 -1.09
C ALA A 139 -6.62 -18.47 -1.99
N ILE A 140 -7.88 -18.07 -1.75
CA ILE A 140 -9.02 -18.44 -2.61
C ILE A 140 -8.80 -17.93 -4.05
N GLY A 141 -8.32 -16.70 -4.20
CA GLY A 141 -7.98 -16.09 -5.48
C GLY A 141 -6.92 -16.89 -6.23
N LEU A 142 -5.82 -17.24 -5.56
CA LEU A 142 -4.74 -18.05 -6.12
C LEU A 142 -5.22 -19.43 -6.57
N CYS A 143 -6.05 -20.12 -5.77
CA CYS A 143 -6.62 -21.41 -6.12
C CYS A 143 -7.56 -21.31 -7.35
N LYS A 144 -8.42 -20.29 -7.42
CA LYS A 144 -9.34 -20.09 -8.56
C LYS A 144 -8.64 -19.60 -9.83
N VAL A 145 -7.49 -18.95 -9.68
CA VAL A 145 -6.63 -18.47 -10.77
C VAL A 145 -5.62 -19.56 -11.19
N GLY A 146 -5.72 -20.80 -10.73
CA GLY A 146 -4.95 -21.93 -11.26
C GLY A 146 -5.54 -22.43 -12.58
N GLY A 147 -4.87 -22.21 -13.72
CA GLY A 147 -5.26 -22.81 -15.00
C GLY A 147 -5.08 -21.90 -16.21
N THR A 148 -4.14 -22.27 -17.09
CA THR A 148 -3.70 -21.61 -18.34
C THR A 148 -2.96 -20.28 -18.22
N TYR A 149 -1.79 -20.23 -18.84
CA TYR A 149 -0.90 -19.07 -18.97
C TYR A 149 -0.88 -18.66 -20.44
N HIS A 150 -1.11 -17.39 -20.73
CA HIS A 150 -0.85 -16.84 -22.04
C HIS A 150 0.08 -15.65 -21.85
N LYS A 151 1.26 -15.70 -22.48
CA LYS A 151 2.29 -14.66 -22.35
C LYS A 151 1.77 -13.35 -22.96
N ARG A 152 1.28 -12.44 -22.15
CA ARG A 152 1.27 -11.01 -22.49
C ARG A 152 1.19 -10.16 -21.23
N GLY A 153 2.18 -9.30 -21.05
CA GLY A 153 2.29 -8.38 -19.91
C GLY A 153 3.66 -8.48 -19.24
N ARG A 154 4.65 -7.72 -19.73
CA ARG A 154 5.89 -7.51 -18.98
C ARG A 154 5.57 -6.43 -17.94
N LEU A 155 5.52 -6.79 -16.66
CA LEU A 155 5.57 -5.79 -15.59
C LEU A 155 6.77 -4.90 -15.87
N SER A 156 6.62 -3.56 -15.84
CA SER A 156 7.78 -2.68 -15.98
C SER A 156 8.82 -3.11 -14.94
N GLN A 157 10.10 -3.18 -15.34
CA GLN A 157 11.19 -3.53 -14.44
C GLN A 157 11.17 -2.65 -13.18
N LEU A 158 10.75 -1.38 -13.36
CA LEU A 158 10.53 -0.43 -12.28
C LEU A 158 9.49 -0.92 -11.26
N ASN A 159 8.32 -1.36 -11.72
CA ASN A 159 7.25 -1.87 -10.86
C ASN A 159 7.72 -3.09 -10.04
N SER A 160 8.52 -3.97 -10.65
CA SER A 160 9.10 -5.13 -9.95
C SER A 160 10.09 -4.72 -8.85
N ILE A 161 10.93 -3.71 -9.12
CA ILE A 161 11.89 -3.17 -8.15
C ILE A 161 11.16 -2.47 -7.00
N LEU A 162 10.18 -1.62 -7.30
CA LEU A 162 9.36 -0.92 -6.30
C LEU A 162 8.65 -1.90 -5.37
N GLN A 163 8.00 -2.91 -5.94
CA GLN A 163 7.35 -3.98 -5.19
C GLN A 163 8.37 -4.74 -4.31
N GLY A 164 9.56 -5.02 -4.82
CA GLY A 164 10.63 -5.70 -4.09
C GLY A 164 11.14 -4.91 -2.87
N ILE A 165 11.37 -3.61 -3.04
CA ILE A 165 11.79 -2.71 -1.93
C ILE A 165 10.70 -2.67 -0.85
N GLY A 166 9.43 -2.53 -1.26
CA GLY A 166 8.30 -2.57 -0.35
C GLY A 166 8.18 -3.88 0.42
N LEU A 167 8.33 -5.02 -0.26
CA LEU A 167 8.30 -6.34 0.37
C LEU A 167 9.43 -6.54 1.37
N LEU A 168 10.64 -6.08 1.06
CA LEU A 168 11.77 -6.13 1.99
C LEU A 168 11.45 -5.37 3.29
N ALA A 169 10.85 -4.18 3.17
CA ALA A 169 10.44 -3.40 4.34
C ALA A 169 9.35 -4.11 5.16
N VAL A 170 8.34 -4.69 4.51
CA VAL A 170 7.28 -5.46 5.18
C VAL A 170 7.83 -6.68 5.90
N TYR A 171 8.74 -7.43 5.28
CA TYR A 171 9.38 -8.58 5.92
C TYR A 171 10.25 -8.16 7.09
N THR A 172 11.00 -7.07 6.96
CA THR A 172 11.83 -6.55 8.04
C THR A 172 10.96 -6.14 9.23
N TYR A 173 9.97 -5.27 9.00
CA TYR A 173 9.07 -4.77 10.05
C TYR A 173 8.27 -5.90 10.70
N GLY A 174 7.66 -6.78 9.89
CA GLY A 174 6.89 -7.92 10.36
C GLY A 174 7.73 -8.92 11.15
N ALA A 175 8.95 -9.24 10.72
CA ALA A 175 9.83 -10.16 11.44
C ALA A 175 10.22 -9.61 12.83
N PHE A 176 10.59 -8.34 12.93
CA PHE A 176 10.88 -7.72 14.23
C PHE A 176 9.65 -7.69 15.15
N GLY A 177 8.45 -7.46 14.58
CA GLY A 177 7.18 -7.56 15.29
C GLY A 177 6.90 -8.96 15.82
N VAL A 178 7.05 -9.99 14.97
CA VAL A 178 6.90 -11.40 15.36
C VAL A 178 7.85 -11.77 16.49
N VAL A 179 9.13 -11.40 16.40
CA VAL A 179 10.12 -11.71 17.44
C VAL A 179 9.78 -11.01 18.76
N ALA A 180 9.34 -9.75 18.73
CA ALA A 180 8.93 -9.01 19.93
C ALA A 180 7.63 -9.56 20.55
N GLY A 181 6.68 -10.02 19.73
CA GLY A 181 5.47 -10.69 20.21
C GLY A 181 5.77 -12.07 20.81
N ALA A 182 6.63 -12.85 20.16
CA ALA A 182 6.98 -14.20 20.59
C ALA A 182 7.73 -14.23 21.93
N SER A 183 8.56 -13.22 22.24
CA SER A 183 9.40 -13.22 23.44
C SER A 183 8.61 -13.21 24.75
N ASN A 184 7.37 -12.70 24.74
CA ASN A 184 6.52 -12.59 25.93
C ASN A 184 5.08 -13.06 25.68
N VAL A 185 4.85 -13.97 24.72
CA VAL A 185 3.51 -14.41 24.32
C VAL A 185 2.66 -14.98 25.46
N LEU A 186 3.30 -15.55 26.50
CA LEU A 186 2.63 -16.14 27.67
C LEU A 186 2.21 -15.11 28.73
N ARG A 187 2.64 -13.84 28.62
CA ARG A 187 2.42 -12.81 29.65
C ARG A 187 1.15 -11.98 29.43
N GLY A 188 0.59 -11.94 28.23
CA GLY A 188 -0.62 -11.15 27.95
C GLY A 188 -1.14 -11.25 26.52
N SER A 189 -2.41 -10.91 26.34
CA SER A 189 -3.11 -10.93 25.05
C SER A 189 -2.51 -9.92 24.05
N GLU A 190 -1.88 -8.84 24.51
CA GLU A 190 -1.28 -7.84 23.63
C GLU A 190 -0.05 -8.36 22.88
N HIS A 191 0.81 -9.16 23.53
CA HIS A 191 1.97 -9.78 22.87
C HIS A 191 1.55 -10.85 21.86
N LEU A 192 0.47 -11.59 22.17
CA LEU A 192 -0.16 -12.51 21.21
C LEU A 192 -0.73 -11.75 20.02
N LEU A 193 -1.40 -10.62 20.25
CA LEU A 193 -1.94 -9.79 19.19
C LEU A 193 -0.83 -9.22 18.30
N LEU A 194 0.27 -8.72 18.87
CA LEU A 194 1.45 -8.27 18.12
C LEU A 194 2.09 -9.40 17.29
N LEU A 195 2.17 -10.61 17.86
CA LEU A 195 2.67 -11.79 17.16
C LEU A 195 1.80 -12.14 15.96
N LEU A 196 0.47 -12.17 16.16
CA LEU A 196 -0.50 -12.45 15.11
C LEU A 196 -0.46 -11.37 14.02
N ASP A 197 -0.34 -10.11 14.41
CA ASP A 197 -0.24 -8.98 13.49
C ASP A 197 0.98 -9.10 12.58
N GLY A 198 2.16 -9.31 13.17
CA GLY A 198 3.39 -9.51 12.39
C GLY A 198 3.33 -10.75 11.49
N ALA A 199 2.75 -11.85 11.98
CA ALA A 199 2.62 -13.08 11.20
C ALA A 199 1.65 -12.90 10.01
N PHE A 200 0.46 -12.34 10.24
CA PHE A 200 -0.50 -12.06 9.18
C PHE A 200 0.03 -11.02 8.19
N MET A 201 0.80 -10.03 8.64
CA MET A 201 1.43 -9.05 7.77
C MET A 201 2.37 -9.71 6.75
N VAL A 202 3.26 -10.59 7.22
CA VAL A 202 4.23 -11.33 6.37
C VAL A 202 3.51 -12.32 5.45
N LEU A 203 2.54 -13.08 5.98
CA LEU A 203 1.77 -14.05 5.20
C LEU A 203 0.95 -13.35 4.11
N PHE A 204 0.27 -12.27 4.46
CA PHE A 204 -0.54 -11.50 3.50
C PHE A 204 0.32 -10.91 2.40
N ALA A 205 1.44 -10.27 2.74
CA ALA A 205 2.34 -9.68 1.74
C ALA A 205 2.91 -10.73 0.78
N SER A 206 3.26 -11.92 1.29
CA SER A 206 3.78 -13.03 0.48
C SER A 206 2.73 -13.56 -0.50
N LEU A 207 1.51 -13.84 -0.02
CA LEU A 207 0.42 -14.31 -0.88
C LEU A 207 -0.02 -13.24 -1.88
N GLN A 208 -0.08 -11.97 -1.47
CA GLN A 208 -0.44 -10.86 -2.34
C GLN A 208 0.59 -10.67 -3.45
N SER A 209 1.88 -10.75 -3.15
CA SER A 209 2.95 -10.67 -4.16
C SER A 209 2.81 -11.79 -5.20
N LEU A 210 2.59 -13.04 -4.75
CA LEU A 210 2.35 -14.17 -5.64
C LEU A 210 1.11 -13.94 -6.51
N PHE A 211 0.02 -13.46 -5.92
CA PHE A 211 -1.22 -13.16 -6.63
C PHE A 211 -1.02 -12.03 -7.66
N ALA A 212 -0.30 -10.97 -7.30
CA ALA A 212 0.02 -9.85 -8.18
C ALA A 212 0.85 -10.30 -9.40
N GLN A 213 1.87 -11.14 -9.19
CA GLN A 213 2.64 -11.73 -10.28
C GLN A 213 1.76 -12.59 -11.21
N ARG A 214 0.85 -13.39 -10.63
CA ARG A 214 -0.11 -14.21 -11.40
C ARG A 214 -1.07 -13.36 -12.21
N LEU A 215 -1.52 -12.23 -11.64
CA LEU A 215 -2.43 -11.28 -12.29
C LEU A 215 -1.72 -10.55 -13.45
N ALA A 216 -0.47 -10.15 -13.25
CA ALA A 216 0.35 -9.50 -14.28
C ALA A 216 0.63 -10.39 -15.49
N MET A 217 0.68 -11.71 -15.30
CA MET A 217 0.94 -12.70 -16.36
C MET A 217 -0.32 -13.11 -17.14
N ARG A 218 -1.52 -12.59 -16.84
CA ARG A 218 -2.79 -13.05 -17.44
C ARG A 218 -3.55 -11.96 -18.19
N CYS A 219 -4.12 -12.32 -19.34
CA CYS A 219 -5.45 -11.86 -19.71
C CYS A 219 -6.49 -12.73 -19.00
N LEU A 220 -7.35 -12.15 -18.15
CA LEU A 220 -8.39 -12.88 -17.41
C LEU A 220 -9.36 -13.58 -18.39
N PRO A 221 -9.54 -14.92 -18.35
CA PRO A 221 -10.47 -15.60 -19.23
C PRO A 221 -11.93 -15.25 -18.88
N LYS A 222 -12.76 -14.98 -19.91
CA LYS A 222 -14.17 -14.53 -19.82
C LYS A 222 -15.05 -15.32 -18.82
N LYS A 223 -14.78 -16.61 -18.57
CA LYS A 223 -15.63 -17.50 -17.73
C LYS A 223 -15.26 -17.51 -16.23
N ASN A 224 -13.96 -17.40 -15.89
CA ASN A 224 -13.47 -17.39 -14.49
C ASN A 224 -13.00 -16.00 -14.02
N GLY A 225 -12.98 -15.00 -14.92
CA GLY A 225 -12.57 -13.64 -14.61
C GLY A 225 -13.40 -12.99 -13.49
N LYS A 226 -14.70 -13.27 -13.42
CA LYS A 226 -15.62 -12.68 -12.44
C LYS A 226 -15.22 -12.95 -10.98
N ALA A 227 -14.75 -14.16 -10.67
CA ALA A 227 -14.35 -14.52 -9.31
C ALA A 227 -12.98 -13.95 -8.92
N GLY A 228 -12.01 -13.92 -9.85
CA GLY A 228 -10.72 -13.28 -9.62
C GLY A 228 -10.86 -11.77 -9.43
N LEU A 229 -11.76 -11.16 -10.20
CA LEU A 229 -12.08 -9.75 -10.15
C LEU A 229 -12.67 -9.36 -8.78
N GLN A 230 -13.57 -10.16 -8.20
CA GLN A 230 -14.07 -9.97 -6.82
C GLN A 230 -12.97 -9.95 -5.76
N VAL A 231 -11.98 -10.84 -5.87
CA VAL A 231 -10.82 -10.87 -4.97
C VAL A 231 -10.00 -9.59 -5.16
N VAL A 232 -9.75 -9.16 -6.39
CA VAL A 232 -9.03 -7.91 -6.69
C VAL A 232 -9.73 -6.70 -6.06
N THR A 233 -11.06 -6.56 -6.18
CA THR A 233 -11.78 -5.44 -5.54
C THR A 233 -11.60 -5.44 -4.03
N PHE A 234 -11.79 -6.60 -3.41
CA PHE A 234 -11.69 -6.72 -1.95
C PHE A 234 -10.27 -6.39 -1.45
N LEU A 235 -9.24 -6.90 -2.14
CA LEU A 235 -7.84 -6.59 -1.81
C LEU A 235 -7.52 -5.11 -2.03
N MET A 236 -8.08 -4.46 -3.06
CA MET A 236 -7.89 -3.03 -3.30
C MET A 236 -8.36 -2.21 -2.09
N PHE A 237 -9.60 -2.42 -1.63
CA PHE A 237 -10.10 -1.73 -0.44
C PHE A 237 -9.37 -2.13 0.85
N SER A 238 -8.96 -3.39 0.98
CA SER A 238 -8.20 -3.84 2.15
C SER A 238 -6.83 -3.17 2.22
N ASN A 239 -6.09 -3.07 1.10
CA ASN A 239 -4.82 -2.32 1.06
C ASN A 239 -5.03 -0.83 1.33
N LEU A 240 -6.12 -0.23 0.83
CA LEU A 240 -6.45 1.17 1.11
C LEU A 240 -6.68 1.41 2.61
N VAL A 241 -7.42 0.52 3.29
CA VAL A 241 -7.65 0.62 4.73
C VAL A 241 -6.37 0.43 5.52
N LEU A 242 -5.58 -0.59 5.21
CA LEU A 242 -4.29 -0.83 5.88
C LEU A 242 -3.35 0.36 5.68
N TRP A 243 -3.30 0.93 4.48
CA TRP A 243 -2.53 2.15 4.19
C TRP A 243 -2.99 3.34 5.04
N LEU A 244 -4.29 3.58 5.17
CA LEU A 244 -4.83 4.64 6.01
C LEU A 244 -4.48 4.43 7.49
N LEU A 245 -4.72 3.23 8.02
CA LEU A 245 -4.41 2.90 9.40
C LEU A 245 -2.91 3.08 9.68
N GLU A 246 -2.04 2.46 8.89
CA GLU A 246 -0.58 2.58 9.05
C GLU A 246 -0.12 4.04 8.92
N THR A 247 -0.71 4.86 8.05
CA THR A 247 -0.31 6.27 7.88
C THR A 247 -0.65 7.10 9.12
N PHE A 248 -1.85 6.92 9.68
CA PHE A 248 -2.36 7.79 10.73
C PHE A 248 -2.06 7.29 12.15
N THR A 249 -1.92 5.99 12.38
CA THR A 249 -1.72 5.44 13.73
C THR A 249 -0.26 5.17 14.07
N SER A 250 0.63 5.02 13.08
CA SER A 250 2.06 4.70 13.30
C SER A 250 2.87 5.78 14.02
N HIS A 251 2.35 7.01 14.14
CA HIS A 251 3.02 8.10 14.86
C HIS A 251 2.83 8.02 16.38
N ASN A 252 1.96 7.13 16.86
CA ASN A 252 1.71 7.03 18.29
C ASN A 252 2.84 6.31 18.99
N HIS A 253 3.46 7.02 19.93
CA HIS A 253 4.55 6.50 20.76
C HIS A 253 4.16 5.24 21.55
N ILE A 254 2.87 5.02 21.82
CA ILE A 254 2.35 3.84 22.53
C ILE A 254 2.31 2.59 21.65
N SER A 255 2.09 2.73 20.33
CA SER A 255 2.07 1.61 19.36
C SER A 255 3.32 0.74 19.44
N SER A 256 4.45 1.35 19.81
CA SER A 256 5.76 0.71 19.83
C SER A 256 6.24 0.28 21.22
N GLN A 257 5.46 0.39 22.30
CA GLN A 257 5.99 0.14 23.66
C GLN A 257 6.61 -1.25 23.83
N GLN A 258 5.99 -2.28 23.26
CA GLN A 258 6.47 -3.66 23.34
C GLN A 258 7.76 -3.86 22.53
N GLN A 259 7.86 -3.25 21.35
CA GLN A 259 9.06 -3.32 20.50
C GLN A 259 10.19 -2.47 21.08
N LEU A 260 9.88 -1.31 21.68
CA LEU A 260 10.82 -0.45 22.40
C LEU A 260 11.39 -1.15 23.63
N ALA A 261 10.55 -1.87 24.38
CA ALA A 261 10.99 -2.64 25.55
C ALA A 261 11.98 -3.76 25.16
N MET A 262 11.82 -4.35 23.96
CA MET A 262 12.70 -5.42 23.49
C MET A 262 13.98 -4.92 22.81
N TYR A 263 13.87 -3.96 21.88
CA TYR A 263 14.98 -3.52 21.03
C TYR A 263 15.67 -2.23 21.51
N GLY A 264 15.05 -1.52 22.47
CA GLY A 264 15.50 -0.22 22.92
C GLY A 264 15.16 0.92 21.96
N THR A 265 15.20 2.14 22.48
CA THR A 265 14.75 3.36 21.79
C THR A 265 15.53 3.66 20.51
N VAL A 266 16.85 3.45 20.53
CA VAL A 266 17.72 3.80 19.39
C VAL A 266 17.51 2.82 18.24
N SER A 267 17.65 1.52 18.50
CA SER A 267 17.54 0.48 17.46
C SER A 267 16.14 0.46 16.85
N TRP A 268 15.10 0.45 17.69
CA TRP A 268 13.73 0.48 17.20
C TRP A 268 13.42 1.80 16.48
N GLY A 269 13.92 2.92 16.99
CA GLY A 269 13.76 4.24 16.36
C GLY A 269 14.35 4.29 14.95
N ILE A 270 15.48 3.63 14.69
CA ILE A 270 16.06 3.55 13.35
C ILE A 270 15.23 2.61 12.45
N ILE A 271 14.91 1.41 12.93
CA ILE A 271 14.15 0.40 12.17
C ILE A 271 12.80 0.96 11.74
N SER A 272 12.04 1.51 12.69
CA SER A 272 10.71 2.07 12.43
C SER A 272 10.75 3.24 11.44
N ARG A 273 11.69 4.18 11.60
CA ARG A 273 11.81 5.35 10.70
C ARG A 273 12.17 5.00 9.26
N VAL A 274 12.88 3.89 9.04
CA VAL A 274 13.24 3.42 7.69
C VAL A 274 12.15 2.51 7.12
N ALA A 275 11.68 1.54 7.90
CA ALA A 275 10.76 0.52 7.43
C ALA A 275 9.33 1.04 7.27
N LEU A 276 8.79 1.80 8.22
CA LEU A 276 7.39 2.22 8.20
C LEU A 276 7.00 3.01 6.94
N PRO A 277 7.77 4.02 6.48
CA PRO A 277 7.41 4.73 5.26
C PRO A 277 7.39 3.82 4.03
N LEU A 278 8.29 2.83 3.97
CA LEU A 278 8.36 1.86 2.88
C LEU A 278 7.22 0.82 2.94
N VAL A 279 6.80 0.42 4.14
CA VAL A 279 5.62 -0.42 4.38
C VAL A 279 4.37 0.30 3.90
N ILE A 280 4.19 1.56 4.31
CA ILE A 280 3.06 2.40 3.90
C ILE A 280 3.08 2.55 2.35
N PHE A 281 4.25 2.82 1.77
CA PHE A 281 4.41 2.87 0.32
C PHE A 281 4.00 1.55 -0.35
N TYR A 282 4.40 0.39 0.19
CA TYR A 282 4.01 -0.92 -0.33
C TYR A 282 2.49 -1.12 -0.39
N ARG A 283 1.76 -0.71 0.67
CA ARG A 283 0.29 -0.79 0.71
C ARG A 283 -0.34 0.07 -0.38
N PHE A 284 0.10 1.32 -0.49
CA PHE A 284 -0.38 2.25 -1.51
C PHE A 284 -0.11 1.72 -2.92
N HIS A 285 1.13 1.31 -3.18
CA HIS A 285 1.56 0.80 -4.47
C HIS A 285 0.79 -0.47 -4.87
N SER A 286 0.58 -1.39 -3.93
CA SER A 286 -0.24 -2.59 -4.15
C SER A 286 -1.70 -2.25 -4.46
N CYS A 287 -2.28 -1.25 -3.78
CA CYS A 287 -3.64 -0.77 -4.07
C CYS A 287 -3.75 -0.23 -5.51
N VAL A 288 -2.80 0.63 -5.92
CA VAL A 288 -2.76 1.19 -7.28
C VAL A 288 -2.59 0.09 -8.32
N PHE A 289 -1.66 -0.85 -8.10
CA PHE A 289 -1.45 -1.99 -9.00
C PHE A 289 -2.72 -2.83 -9.18
N LEU A 290 -3.44 -3.14 -8.09
CA LEU A 290 -4.69 -3.88 -8.15
C LEU A 290 -5.80 -3.11 -8.86
N MET A 291 -5.87 -1.78 -8.68
CA MET A 291 -6.79 -0.91 -9.39
C MET A 291 -6.52 -0.89 -10.90
N GLU A 292 -5.25 -0.82 -11.31
CA GLU A 292 -4.87 -0.91 -12.73
C GLU A 292 -5.25 -2.28 -13.31
N ALA A 293 -4.93 -3.36 -12.59
CA ALA A 293 -5.25 -4.71 -13.02
C ALA A 293 -6.77 -4.97 -13.09
N TRP A 294 -7.57 -4.30 -12.26
CA TRP A 294 -9.03 -4.30 -12.32
C TRP A 294 -9.57 -3.66 -13.61
N GLN A 295 -8.90 -2.62 -14.14
CA GLN A 295 -9.34 -1.89 -15.34
C GLN A 295 -9.06 -2.63 -16.64
N VAL A 296 -7.99 -3.45 -16.70
CA VAL A 296 -7.58 -4.19 -17.91
C VAL A 296 -8.71 -5.05 -18.50
N PRO A 297 -9.38 -5.96 -17.77
CA PRO A 297 -10.48 -6.76 -18.33
C PRO A 297 -11.69 -5.93 -18.79
N ILE A 298 -11.92 -4.74 -18.21
CA ILE A 298 -13.00 -3.83 -18.63
C ILE A 298 -12.65 -3.18 -19.98
N SER A 299 -11.38 -2.79 -20.19
CA SER A 299 -10.93 -2.21 -21.46
C SER A 299 -11.00 -3.19 -22.63
N LEU A 300 -10.68 -4.47 -22.39
CA LEU A 300 -10.77 -5.52 -23.41
C LEU A 300 -12.20 -5.87 -23.81
N ALA A 301 -13.16 -5.72 -22.88
CA ALA A 301 -14.59 -5.93 -23.17
C ALA A 301 -15.22 -4.77 -23.97
N ARG A 302 -14.54 -3.62 -24.06
CA ARG A 302 -14.99 -2.43 -24.83
C ARG A 302 -14.47 -2.38 -26.27
N GLY A 303 -13.55 -3.27 -26.64
CA GLY A 303 -12.91 -3.31 -27.96
C GLY A 303 -13.38 -4.45 -28.87
N GLU A 304 -14.51 -5.08 -28.54
CA GLU A 304 -15.23 -6.02 -29.41
C GLU A 304 -16.49 -5.38 -29.96
#